data_AF-A0A9E5YQR3-F1
#
_entry.id   AF-A0A9E5YQR3-F1
#
_cell.length_a   1.000
_cell.length_b   1.000
_cell.length_c   1.000
_cell.angle_alpha   90.00
_cell.angle_beta   90.00
_cell.angle_gamma   90.00
#
_symmetry.space_group_name_H-M   'P 1'
#
loop_
_entity.id
_entity.type
_entity.pdbx_description
1 polymer ?
#
loop_
_entity_poly.entity_id
_entity_poly.type
_entity_poly.pdbx_seq_one_letter_code
_entity_poly.pdbx_strand_id
1 'polypeptide(L)'
;MRRPVADVLIEYYSKQQREKKKTIKSKNITWHETGISKQDREKINGHKGIVIWFTGLSGSGKSTIAVELQAILFEMGCHVYTLDGDNVRQGLNRNLGFSPEDREENIRRIGEVAKLFADSGSIVITSFISPYKKDRDEARFLLAKEEFIEVYVKAPVSVCEHRDPKGLYKKARKGIIKEFTGISAPYEEPENPEIVLETDKLNVSESTGVILNYLKSDKVISS
;
A
#
# COMPACT_ATOMS: atom_id res chain seq x y z
N MET A 1 8.64 -38.54 -0.92
CA MET A 1 8.46 -37.55 0.17
C MET A 1 8.07 -36.22 -0.45
N ARG A 2 6.90 -35.66 -0.10
CA ARG A 2 6.52 -34.31 -0.52
C ARG A 2 7.34 -33.30 0.30
N ARG A 3 7.97 -32.32 -0.37
CA ARG A 3 8.65 -31.22 0.33
C ARG A 3 7.62 -30.42 1.13
N PRO A 4 7.91 -29.99 2.37
CA PRO A 4 7.08 -29.06 3.13
C PRO A 4 6.80 -27.79 2.31
N VAL A 5 5.56 -27.30 2.36
CA VAL A 5 5.13 -26.09 1.62
C VAL A 5 6.00 -24.87 2.00
N ALA A 6 6.44 -24.78 3.25
CA ALA A 6 7.34 -23.74 3.72
C ALA A 6 8.68 -23.72 2.97
N ASP A 7 9.27 -24.89 2.71
CA ASP A 7 10.56 -25.01 1.99
C ASP A 7 10.41 -24.59 0.52
N VAL A 8 9.25 -24.90 -0.09
CA VAL A 8 8.93 -24.49 -1.46
C VAL A 8 8.77 -22.98 -1.56
N LEU A 9 8.12 -22.33 -0.58
CA LEU A 9 7.98 -20.89 -0.53
C LEU A 9 9.33 -20.20 -0.28
N ILE A 10 10.14 -20.70 0.66
CA ILE A 10 11.49 -20.17 0.91
C ILE A 10 12.35 -20.26 -0.34
N GLU A 11 12.35 -21.38 -1.05
CA GLU A 11 13.11 -21.57 -2.29
C GLU A 11 12.61 -20.64 -3.40
N TYR A 12 11.28 -20.47 -3.54
CA TYR A 12 10.66 -19.55 -4.50
C TYR A 12 11.04 -18.09 -4.24
N TYR A 13 10.89 -17.60 -3.01
CA TYR A 13 11.26 -16.24 -2.64
C TYR A 13 12.78 -16.00 -2.71
N SER A 14 13.60 -17.00 -2.36
CA SER A 14 15.05 -16.93 -2.50
C SER A 14 15.49 -16.83 -3.97
N LYS A 15 14.78 -17.52 -4.87
CA LYS A 15 15.02 -17.47 -6.31
C LYS A 15 14.62 -16.12 -6.91
N GLN A 16 13.47 -15.58 -6.49
CA GLN A 16 13.02 -14.22 -6.83
C GLN A 16 14.03 -13.15 -6.34
N GLN A 17 14.55 -13.27 -5.11
CA GLN A 17 15.61 -12.38 -4.61
C GLN A 17 16.92 -12.51 -5.40
N ARG A 18 17.30 -13.72 -5.84
CA ARG A 18 18.47 -13.95 -6.71
C ARG A 18 18.28 -13.36 -8.11
N GLU A 19 17.07 -13.40 -8.66
CA GLU A 19 16.73 -12.74 -9.93
C GLU A 19 16.70 -11.21 -9.77
N LYS A 20 16.22 -10.68 -8.65
CA LYS A 20 16.35 -9.24 -8.29
C LYS A 20 17.82 -8.79 -8.17
N LYS A 21 18.73 -9.63 -7.67
CA LYS A 21 20.17 -9.30 -7.67
C LYS A 21 20.74 -9.12 -9.08
N LYS A 22 20.10 -9.66 -10.14
CA LYS A 22 20.53 -9.44 -11.54
C LYS A 22 20.14 -8.08 -12.10
N THR A 23 19.28 -7.28 -11.44
CA THR A 23 18.80 -5.97 -11.96
C THR A 23 19.36 -4.74 -11.23
N ILE A 24 20.18 -4.92 -10.18
CA ILE A 24 20.83 -3.80 -9.49
C ILE A 24 21.92 -3.21 -10.40
N LYS A 25 21.61 -2.07 -11.04
CA LYS A 25 22.55 -1.35 -11.93
C LYS A 25 23.55 -0.48 -11.15
N SER A 26 23.14 0.09 -10.03
CA SER A 26 24.01 0.91 -9.18
C SER A 26 25.06 0.05 -8.49
N LYS A 27 26.33 0.30 -8.80
CA LYS A 27 27.49 -0.38 -8.21
C LYS A 27 28.24 0.59 -7.29
N ASN A 28 29.02 0.06 -6.35
CA ASN A 28 29.90 0.83 -5.45
C ASN A 28 29.13 1.79 -4.52
N ILE A 29 27.94 1.40 -4.08
CA ILE A 29 27.16 2.15 -3.09
C ILE A 29 27.38 1.55 -1.69
N THR A 30 27.56 2.42 -0.71
CA THR A 30 27.62 2.08 0.72
C THR A 30 26.54 2.86 1.45
N TRP A 31 25.84 2.21 2.37
CA TRP A 31 24.89 2.92 3.21
C TRP A 31 25.63 3.91 4.11
N HIS A 32 25.13 5.15 4.17
CA HIS A 32 25.68 6.17 5.05
C HIS A 32 24.88 6.15 6.36
N GLU A 33 25.46 5.53 7.39
CA GLU A 33 24.87 5.55 8.72
C GLU A 33 24.80 6.99 9.25
N THR A 34 23.69 7.31 9.91
CA THR A 34 23.48 8.60 10.56
C THR A 34 23.48 8.43 12.07
N GLY A 35 23.71 9.51 12.81
CA GLY A 35 23.71 9.48 14.28
C GLY A 35 22.32 9.36 14.93
N ILE A 36 21.24 9.26 14.13
CA ILE A 36 19.85 9.24 14.61
C ILE A 36 19.16 8.02 14.00
N SER A 37 18.76 7.08 14.86
CA SER A 37 18.04 5.88 14.44
C SER A 37 16.55 6.15 14.22
N LYS A 38 15.86 5.21 13.57
CA LYS A 38 14.39 5.21 13.50
C LYS A 38 13.77 5.21 14.90
N GLN A 39 14.29 4.41 15.82
CA GLN A 39 13.79 4.29 17.19
C GLN A 39 13.91 5.61 17.96
N ASP A 40 14.96 6.40 17.72
CA ASP A 40 15.11 7.73 18.31
C ASP A 40 13.99 8.68 17.85
N ARG A 41 13.62 8.61 16.57
CA ARG A 41 12.51 9.39 15.99
C ARG A 41 11.18 8.95 16.55
N GLU A 42 10.92 7.65 16.61
CA GLU A 42 9.69 7.08 17.17
C GLU A 42 9.51 7.45 18.64
N LYS A 43 10.60 7.47 19.42
CA LYS A 43 10.58 7.91 20.83
C LYS A 43 10.17 9.37 20.99
N ILE A 44 10.61 10.26 20.10
CA ILE A 44 10.22 11.68 20.10
C ILE A 44 8.77 11.83 19.65
N ASN A 45 8.37 11.11 18.60
CA ASN A 45 7.05 11.21 17.99
C ASN A 45 5.94 10.62 18.87
N GLY A 46 6.28 9.71 19.79
CA GLY A 46 5.29 9.01 20.62
C GLY A 46 4.48 7.96 19.86
N HIS A 47 4.90 7.59 18.65
CA HIS A 47 4.31 6.56 17.80
C HIS A 47 5.37 5.91 16.90
N LYS A 48 5.07 4.73 16.37
CA LYS A 48 5.94 4.04 15.40
C LYS A 48 5.82 4.65 14.00
N GLY A 49 6.90 4.55 13.22
CA GLY A 49 6.90 4.84 11.79
C GLY A 49 6.52 3.60 10.99
N ILE A 50 5.39 3.62 10.30
CA ILE A 50 4.82 2.45 9.62
C ILE A 50 4.19 2.83 8.27
N VAL A 51 3.85 1.82 7.48
CA VAL A 51 3.10 1.95 6.24
C VAL A 51 1.75 1.24 6.37
N ILE A 52 0.69 2.01 6.24
CA ILE A 52 -0.68 1.56 6.08
C ILE A 52 -0.96 1.50 4.57
N TRP A 53 -0.95 0.30 4.01
CA TRP A 53 -1.04 0.06 2.58
C TRP A 53 -2.46 -0.28 2.15
N PHE A 54 -3.19 0.69 1.59
CA PHE A 54 -4.52 0.38 1.06
C PHE A 54 -4.42 -0.25 -0.32
N THR A 55 -5.20 -1.30 -0.53
CA THR A 55 -5.42 -1.94 -1.83
C THR A 55 -6.90 -2.20 -2.04
N GLY A 56 -7.35 -2.17 -3.30
CA GLY A 56 -8.76 -2.37 -3.64
C GLY A 56 -9.11 -1.77 -5.00
N LEU A 57 -10.28 -2.13 -5.53
CA LEU A 57 -10.78 -1.63 -6.81
C LEU A 57 -10.94 -0.10 -6.84
N SER A 58 -10.91 0.50 -8.03
CA SER A 58 -11.34 1.91 -8.19
C SER A 58 -12.75 2.09 -7.62
N GLY A 59 -13.05 3.19 -6.93
CA GLY A 59 -14.37 3.38 -6.30
C GLY A 59 -14.65 2.56 -5.04
N SER A 60 -13.70 1.76 -4.54
CA SER A 60 -13.89 0.99 -3.29
C SER A 60 -13.87 1.84 -2.01
N GLY A 61 -13.43 3.10 -2.07
CA GLY A 61 -13.41 4.02 -0.92
C GLY A 61 -12.04 4.31 -0.32
N LYS A 62 -10.95 3.77 -0.89
CA LYS A 62 -9.56 3.96 -0.40
C LYS A 62 -9.21 5.42 -0.06
N SER A 63 -9.28 6.34 -1.04
CA SER A 63 -8.88 7.74 -0.83
C SER A 63 -9.80 8.44 0.18
N THR A 64 -11.09 8.10 0.24
CA THR A 64 -12.02 8.66 1.22
C THR A 64 -11.65 8.25 2.65
N ILE A 65 -11.38 6.96 2.87
CA ILE A 65 -10.96 6.44 4.18
C ILE A 65 -9.57 6.99 4.54
N ALA A 66 -8.66 7.11 3.57
CA ALA A 66 -7.30 7.62 3.80
C ALA A 66 -7.31 9.09 4.27
N VAL A 67 -8.16 9.92 3.66
CA VAL A 67 -8.32 11.33 4.05
C VAL A 67 -8.84 11.44 5.48
N GLU A 68 -9.89 10.70 5.83
CA GLU A 68 -10.46 10.71 7.18
C GLU A 68 -9.44 10.17 8.22
N LEU A 69 -8.80 9.04 7.91
CA LEU A 69 -7.80 8.44 8.79
C LEU A 69 -6.61 9.39 9.03
N GLN A 70 -6.14 10.08 7.98
CA GLN A 70 -5.09 11.07 8.09
C GLN A 70 -5.52 12.22 9.02
N ALA A 71 -6.74 12.73 8.88
CA ALA A 71 -7.24 13.81 9.73
C ALA A 71 -7.25 13.39 11.20
N ILE A 72 -7.80 12.22 11.51
CA ILE A 72 -7.87 11.71 12.88
C ILE A 72 -6.46 11.50 13.47
N LEU A 73 -5.55 10.86 12.74
CA LEU A 73 -4.17 10.65 13.21
C LEU A 73 -3.42 11.97 13.42
N PHE A 74 -3.65 12.96 12.56
CA PHE A 74 -3.07 14.29 12.69
C PHE A 74 -3.60 15.00 13.95
N GLU A 75 -4.90 14.95 14.22
CA GLU A 75 -5.51 15.49 15.44
C GLU A 75 -4.98 14.80 16.71
N MET A 76 -4.62 13.51 16.61
CA MET A 76 -3.93 12.78 17.69
C MET A 76 -2.45 13.16 17.86
N GLY A 77 -1.93 14.12 17.09
CA GLY A 77 -0.54 14.56 17.14
C GLY A 77 0.45 13.65 16.44
N CYS A 78 -0.01 12.68 15.64
CA CYS A 78 0.88 11.81 14.88
C CYS A 78 1.45 12.51 13.65
N HIS A 79 2.73 12.23 13.35
CA HIS A 79 3.32 12.55 12.06
C HIS A 79 2.78 11.59 11.00
N VAL A 80 1.81 12.06 10.21
CA VAL A 80 1.11 11.25 9.21
C VAL A 80 1.17 11.91 7.83
N TYR A 81 1.30 11.10 6.78
CA TYR A 81 1.26 11.59 5.39
C TYR A 81 0.62 10.57 4.44
N THR A 82 -0.19 11.05 3.49
CA THR A 82 -0.82 10.19 2.48
C THR A 82 -0.13 10.28 1.13
N LEU A 83 0.24 9.12 0.59
CA LEU A 83 0.66 8.93 -0.80
C LEU A 83 -0.53 8.43 -1.63
N ASP A 84 -1.13 9.31 -2.43
CA ASP A 84 -2.25 8.95 -3.32
C ASP A 84 -1.79 8.72 -4.77
N GLY A 85 -2.45 7.77 -5.44
CA GLY A 85 -2.14 7.38 -6.81
C GLY A 85 -2.23 8.52 -7.82
N ASP A 86 -3.22 9.41 -7.69
CA ASP A 86 -3.37 10.51 -8.64
C ASP A 86 -2.34 11.62 -8.34
N ASN A 87 -2.06 11.89 -7.07
CA ASN A 87 -1.10 12.93 -6.66
C ASN A 87 0.33 12.56 -7.06
N VAL A 88 0.77 11.32 -6.78
CA VAL A 88 2.14 10.90 -7.11
C VAL A 88 2.36 10.82 -8.62
N ARG A 89 1.31 10.51 -9.40
CA ARG A 89 1.33 10.52 -10.87
C ARG A 89 1.41 11.92 -11.47
N GLN A 90 1.20 12.99 -10.71
CA GLN A 90 1.46 14.36 -11.18
C GLN A 90 2.94 14.77 -11.01
N GLY A 91 3.69 14.06 -10.16
CA GLY A 91 5.09 14.36 -9.82
C GLY A 91 6.03 13.20 -10.11
N LEU A 92 6.41 12.46 -9.06
CA LEU A 92 7.41 11.38 -9.10
C LEU A 92 7.15 10.35 -10.19
N ASN A 93 5.88 10.00 -10.42
CA ASN A 93 5.48 8.94 -11.36
C ASN A 93 4.82 9.49 -12.63
N ARG A 94 4.99 10.78 -12.95
CA ARG A 94 4.41 11.40 -14.15
C ARG A 94 4.85 10.79 -15.48
N ASN A 95 5.97 10.06 -15.48
CA ASN A 95 6.52 9.41 -16.66
C ASN A 95 6.00 7.98 -16.87
N LEU A 96 5.09 7.49 -16.03
CA LEU A 96 4.54 6.13 -16.09
C LEU A 96 3.08 6.16 -16.56
N GLY A 97 2.77 5.32 -17.55
CA GLY A 97 1.41 5.06 -18.00
C GLY A 97 0.69 4.03 -17.12
N PHE A 98 -0.13 3.20 -17.76
CA PHE A 98 -1.00 2.21 -17.10
C PHE A 98 -0.83 0.79 -17.62
N SER A 99 0.24 0.50 -18.38
CA SER A 99 0.58 -0.88 -18.75
C SER A 99 0.93 -1.72 -17.50
N PRO A 100 0.95 -3.06 -17.58
CA PRO A 100 1.40 -3.90 -16.47
C PRO A 100 2.78 -3.50 -15.93
N GLU A 101 3.76 -3.23 -16.79
CA GLU A 101 5.14 -2.86 -16.41
C GLU A 101 5.19 -1.48 -15.74
N ASP A 102 4.43 -0.51 -16.26
CA ASP A 102 4.32 0.82 -15.65
C ASP A 102 3.62 0.76 -14.28
N ARG A 103 2.69 -0.18 -14.08
CA ARG A 103 2.06 -0.41 -12.77
C ARG A 103 3.03 -1.03 -11.78
N GLU A 104 3.80 -2.02 -12.21
CA GLU A 104 4.86 -2.65 -11.40
C GLU A 104 5.87 -1.58 -10.94
N GLU A 105 6.42 -0.79 -11.86
CA GLU A 105 7.38 0.27 -11.52
C GLU A 105 6.73 1.37 -10.66
N ASN A 106 5.46 1.70 -10.91
CA ASN A 106 4.74 2.66 -10.08
C ASN A 106 4.65 2.16 -8.63
N ILE A 107 4.23 0.91 -8.41
CA ILE A 107 4.12 0.35 -7.05
C ILE A 107 5.50 0.18 -6.41
N ARG A 108 6.52 -0.24 -7.17
CA ARG A 108 7.90 -0.34 -6.67
C ARG A 108 8.42 1.00 -6.14
N ARG A 109 8.26 2.10 -6.90
CA ARG A 109 8.66 3.44 -6.46
C ARG A 109 7.93 3.88 -5.20
N ILE A 110 6.63 3.61 -5.12
CA ILE A 110 5.82 3.95 -3.94
C ILE A 110 6.26 3.14 -2.72
N GLY A 111 6.56 1.85 -2.87
CA GLY A 111 7.09 1.03 -1.79
C GLY A 111 8.38 1.62 -1.19
N GLU A 112 9.33 2.03 -2.04
CA GLU A 112 10.58 2.65 -1.60
C GLU A 112 10.34 4.02 -0.93
N VAL A 113 9.47 4.86 -1.47
CA VAL A 113 9.13 6.15 -0.85
C VAL A 113 8.43 5.95 0.49
N ALA A 114 7.45 5.05 0.57
CA ALA A 114 6.74 4.74 1.80
C ALA A 114 7.70 4.21 2.88
N LYS A 115 8.67 3.37 2.50
CA LYS A 115 9.76 2.94 3.38
C LYS A 115 10.57 4.12 3.93
N LEU A 116 10.99 5.07 3.08
CA LEU A 116 11.77 6.22 3.53
C LEU A 116 10.99 7.09 4.53
N PHE A 117 9.69 7.28 4.30
CA PHE A 117 8.85 8.02 5.25
C PHE A 117 8.65 7.25 6.56
N ALA A 118 8.43 5.93 6.52
CA ALA A 118 8.33 5.12 7.72
C ALA A 118 9.65 5.11 8.51
N ASP A 119 10.80 5.05 7.83
CA ASP A 119 12.13 5.19 8.42
C ASP A 119 12.34 6.56 9.08
N SER A 120 11.76 7.61 8.51
CA SER A 120 11.73 8.95 9.13
C SER A 120 10.82 9.06 10.37
N GLY A 121 10.14 7.98 10.76
CA GLY A 121 9.26 7.92 11.93
C GLY A 121 7.82 8.35 11.66
N SER A 122 7.40 8.48 10.39
CA SER A 122 6.03 8.87 10.03
C SER A 122 5.11 7.66 9.82
N ILE A 123 3.82 7.83 10.09
CA ILE A 123 2.76 6.92 9.65
C ILE A 123 2.39 7.29 8.21
N VAL A 124 2.62 6.37 7.28
CA VAL A 124 2.35 6.62 5.85
C VAL A 124 1.09 5.88 5.47
N ILE A 125 0.14 6.58 4.85
CA ILE A 125 -1.05 5.95 4.26
C ILE A 125 -0.85 5.92 2.75
N THR A 126 -0.91 4.76 2.12
CA THR A 126 -0.87 4.65 0.66
C THR A 126 -2.26 4.31 0.13
N SER A 127 -2.76 5.03 -0.88
CA SER A 127 -4.10 4.84 -1.45
C SER A 127 -4.06 4.45 -2.92
N PHE A 128 -3.40 3.34 -3.24
CA PHE A 128 -3.24 2.84 -4.61
C PHE A 128 -4.19 1.67 -4.89
N ILE A 129 -4.51 1.43 -6.16
CA ILE A 129 -5.22 0.19 -6.53
C ILE A 129 -4.34 -1.03 -6.21
N SER A 130 -3.04 -0.95 -6.54
CA SER A 130 -2.04 -2.01 -6.32
C SER A 130 -2.56 -3.43 -6.66
N PRO A 131 -2.97 -3.65 -7.93
CA PRO A 131 -3.81 -4.79 -8.29
C PRO A 131 -3.11 -6.14 -8.25
N TYR A 132 -1.78 -6.16 -8.35
CA TYR A 132 -1.00 -7.40 -8.42
C TYR A 132 -0.45 -7.74 -7.03
N LYS A 133 -0.69 -8.97 -6.58
CA LYS A 133 -0.20 -9.52 -5.31
C LYS A 133 1.32 -9.46 -5.24
N LYS A 134 2.00 -9.83 -6.33
CA LYS A 134 3.47 -9.78 -6.42
C LYS A 134 4.00 -8.41 -6.01
N ASP A 135 3.45 -7.33 -6.55
CA ASP A 135 3.96 -5.98 -6.31
C ASP A 135 3.70 -5.53 -4.86
N ARG A 136 2.55 -5.92 -4.28
CA ARG A 136 2.24 -5.66 -2.87
C ARG A 136 3.17 -6.44 -1.93
N ASP A 137 3.41 -7.71 -2.22
CA ASP A 137 4.37 -8.54 -1.50
C ASP A 137 5.78 -7.91 -1.57
N GLU A 138 6.18 -7.44 -2.75
CA GLU A 138 7.47 -6.77 -2.92
C GLU A 138 7.59 -5.50 -2.07
N ALA A 139 6.54 -4.66 -2.05
CA ALA A 139 6.50 -3.49 -1.17
C ALA A 139 6.56 -3.88 0.31
N ARG A 140 5.83 -4.92 0.72
CA ARG A 140 5.85 -5.48 2.08
C ARG A 140 7.26 -5.93 2.49
N PHE A 141 7.98 -6.61 1.61
CA PHE A 141 9.35 -7.10 1.89
C PHE A 141 10.40 -6.00 2.01
N LEU A 142 10.08 -4.74 1.68
CA LEU A 142 10.99 -3.60 1.89
C LEU A 142 11.07 -3.17 3.35
N LEU A 143 10.06 -3.50 4.16
CA LEU A 143 9.89 -3.07 5.55
C LEU A 143 10.03 -4.24 6.53
N ALA A 144 10.19 -3.94 7.82
CA ALA A 144 10.12 -4.97 8.84
C ALA A 144 8.68 -5.53 8.96
N LYS A 145 8.56 -6.75 9.49
CA LYS A 145 7.28 -7.49 9.54
C LYS A 145 6.11 -6.71 10.15
N GLU A 146 6.38 -5.89 11.16
CA GLU A 146 5.37 -5.11 11.91
C GLU A 146 5.14 -3.70 11.33
N GLU A 147 5.85 -3.33 10.26
CA GLU A 147 5.83 -1.97 9.71
C GLU A 147 4.97 -1.83 8.46
N PHE A 148 4.41 -2.93 7.95
CA PHE A 148 3.56 -2.94 6.77
C PHE A 148 2.20 -3.56 7.10
N ILE A 149 1.17 -2.71 7.12
CA ILE A 149 -0.22 -3.09 7.41
C ILE A 149 -1.00 -3.00 6.10
N GLU A 150 -1.27 -4.14 5.48
CA GLU A 150 -2.10 -4.21 4.27
C GLU A 150 -3.57 -4.15 4.65
N VAL A 151 -4.25 -3.12 4.13
CA VAL A 151 -5.68 -2.90 4.32
C VAL A 151 -6.39 -3.17 3.00
N TYR A 152 -7.11 -4.28 2.96
CA TYR A 152 -7.94 -4.61 1.82
C TYR A 152 -9.27 -3.87 1.89
N VAL A 153 -9.42 -2.82 1.07
CA VAL A 153 -10.65 -2.05 0.92
C VAL A 153 -11.55 -2.75 -0.08
N LYS A 154 -12.35 -3.69 0.44
CA LYS A 154 -13.20 -4.61 -0.30
C LYS A 154 -14.55 -3.98 -0.60
N ALA A 155 -14.92 -4.01 -1.88
CA ALA A 155 -16.27 -3.76 -2.34
C ALA A 155 -16.50 -4.52 -3.65
N PRO A 156 -17.70 -5.08 -3.89
CA PRO A 156 -18.02 -5.71 -5.16
C PRO A 156 -17.83 -4.73 -6.33
N VAL A 157 -17.38 -5.24 -7.49
CA VAL A 157 -17.19 -4.42 -8.69
C VAL A 157 -18.47 -3.67 -9.09
N SER A 158 -19.63 -4.28 -8.89
CA SER A 158 -20.94 -3.65 -9.16
C SER A 158 -21.21 -2.44 -8.27
N VAL A 159 -20.81 -2.49 -7.00
CA VAL A 159 -20.91 -1.36 -6.06
C VAL A 159 -19.93 -0.25 -6.46
N CYS A 160 -18.69 -0.61 -6.79
CA CYS A 160 -17.69 0.34 -7.30
C CYS A 160 -18.13 1.04 -8.59
N GLU A 161 -18.71 0.28 -9.53
CA GLU A 161 -19.26 0.78 -10.80
C GLU A 161 -20.51 1.62 -10.60
N HIS A 162 -21.35 1.32 -9.60
CA HIS A 162 -22.48 2.16 -9.23
C HIS A 162 -22.02 3.51 -8.68
N ARG A 163 -20.98 3.52 -7.82
CA ARG A 163 -20.40 4.74 -7.23
C ARG A 163 -19.75 5.64 -8.28
N ASP A 164 -18.93 5.05 -9.16
CA ASP A 164 -18.16 5.68 -10.25
C ASP A 164 -17.93 7.21 -10.17
N PRO A 165 -17.31 7.72 -9.09
CA PRO A 165 -17.27 9.16 -8.80
C PRO A 165 -16.47 9.96 -9.85
N LYS A 166 -15.59 9.29 -10.58
CA LYS A 166 -14.72 9.86 -11.62
C LYS A 166 -15.20 9.51 -13.05
N GLY A 167 -16.31 8.79 -13.20
CA GLY A 167 -16.80 8.34 -14.50
C GLY A 167 -15.88 7.35 -15.22
N LEU A 168 -14.98 6.69 -14.51
CA LEU A 168 -13.95 5.80 -15.07
C LEU A 168 -14.54 4.45 -15.48
N TYR A 169 -15.46 3.90 -14.70
CA TYR A 169 -16.14 2.64 -15.05
C TYR A 169 -16.96 2.82 -16.33
N LYS A 170 -17.73 3.91 -16.43
CA LYS A 170 -18.49 4.25 -17.66
C LYS A 170 -17.57 4.35 -18.89
N LYS A 171 -16.39 4.96 -18.75
CA LYS A 171 -15.40 5.06 -19.84
C LYS A 171 -14.78 3.71 -20.17
N ALA A 172 -14.48 2.88 -19.18
CA ALA A 172 -13.94 1.54 -19.36
C ALA A 172 -14.92 0.61 -20.09
N ARG A 173 -16.22 0.62 -19.70
CA ARG A 173 -17.28 -0.15 -20.38
C ARG A 173 -17.47 0.25 -21.84
N LYS A 174 -17.23 1.53 -22.18
CA LYS A 174 -17.25 2.04 -23.55
C LYS A 174 -15.96 1.75 -24.33
N GLY A 175 -14.97 1.08 -23.73
CA GLY A 175 -13.68 0.79 -24.36
C GLY A 175 -12.74 1.99 -24.51
N ILE A 176 -13.07 3.14 -23.91
CA ILE A 176 -12.26 4.36 -23.99
C ILE A 176 -11.00 4.21 -23.13
N ILE A 177 -11.14 3.65 -21.92
CA ILE A 177 -10.02 3.31 -21.05
C ILE A 177 -9.74 1.83 -21.23
N LYS A 178 -8.58 1.51 -21.82
CA LYS A 178 -8.09 0.15 -21.96
C LYS A 178 -7.49 -0.33 -20.63
N GLU A 179 -7.48 -1.65 -20.43
CA GLU A 179 -6.84 -2.33 -19.28
C GLU A 179 -7.32 -1.82 -17.91
N PHE A 180 -8.60 -1.49 -17.76
CA PHE A 180 -9.14 -0.97 -16.51
C PHE A 180 -9.32 -2.09 -15.48
N THR A 181 -8.69 -1.94 -14.31
CA THR A 181 -8.73 -2.95 -13.23
C THR A 181 -10.16 -3.27 -12.80
N GLY A 182 -10.50 -4.56 -12.77
CA GLY A 182 -11.82 -5.07 -12.44
C GLY A 182 -12.81 -5.12 -13.60
N ILE A 183 -12.44 -4.61 -14.79
CA ILE A 183 -13.24 -4.70 -16.02
C ILE A 183 -12.47 -5.44 -17.12
N SER A 184 -11.33 -4.90 -17.55
CA SER A 184 -10.51 -5.44 -18.64
C SER A 184 -9.07 -5.77 -18.23
N ALA A 185 -8.72 -5.54 -16.97
CA ALA A 185 -7.49 -6.01 -16.33
C ALA A 185 -7.81 -6.63 -14.95
N PRO A 186 -7.01 -7.60 -14.46
CA PRO A 186 -7.30 -8.31 -13.23
C PRO A 186 -7.04 -7.45 -11.98
N TYR A 187 -7.66 -7.88 -10.86
CA TYR A 187 -7.34 -7.47 -9.51
C TYR A 187 -7.16 -8.75 -8.68
N GLU A 188 -6.00 -8.92 -8.07
CA GLU A 188 -5.67 -10.08 -7.24
C GLU A 188 -5.93 -9.70 -5.78
N GLU A 189 -7.03 -10.21 -5.21
CA GLU A 189 -7.41 -9.94 -3.83
C GLU A 189 -6.29 -10.38 -2.86
N PRO A 190 -6.00 -9.61 -1.79
CA PRO A 190 -5.07 -10.04 -0.75
C PRO A 190 -5.57 -11.29 -0.04
N GLU A 191 -4.72 -12.31 0.07
CA GLU A 191 -5.07 -13.57 0.74
C GLU A 191 -5.02 -13.45 2.27
N ASN A 192 -4.05 -12.71 2.80
CA ASN A 192 -3.82 -12.54 4.23
C ASN A 192 -3.50 -11.08 4.58
N PRO A 193 -4.40 -10.12 4.29
CA PRO A 193 -4.21 -8.74 4.72
C PRO A 193 -4.36 -8.63 6.23
N GLU A 194 -3.66 -7.69 6.86
CA GLU A 194 -3.83 -7.39 8.28
C GLU A 194 -5.24 -6.89 8.60
N ILE A 195 -5.87 -6.16 7.67
CA ILE A 195 -7.21 -5.58 7.83
C ILE A 195 -8.03 -5.77 6.56
N VAL A 196 -9.29 -6.17 6.71
CA VAL A 196 -10.30 -6.16 5.62
C VAL A 196 -11.40 -5.18 5.97
N LEU A 197 -11.72 -4.27 5.05
CA LEU A 197 -12.79 -3.29 5.17
C LEU A 197 -13.83 -3.55 4.07
N GLU A 198 -14.98 -4.10 4.45
CA GLU A 198 -16.12 -4.30 3.54
C GLU A 198 -16.92 -3.00 3.41
N THR A 199 -16.54 -2.12 2.48
CA THR A 199 -17.07 -0.75 2.42
C THR A 199 -18.46 -0.67 1.79
N ASP A 200 -19.02 -1.78 1.32
CA ASP A 200 -20.44 -1.93 1.01
C ASP A 200 -21.29 -2.15 2.27
N LYS A 201 -20.67 -2.47 3.40
CA LYS A 201 -21.32 -2.68 4.71
C LYS A 201 -20.90 -1.66 5.76
N LEU A 202 -19.67 -1.16 5.69
CA LEU A 202 -19.11 -0.17 6.60
C LEU A 202 -19.16 1.22 6.00
N ASN A 203 -19.53 2.20 6.82
CA ASN A 203 -19.32 3.61 6.49
C ASN A 203 -17.86 4.04 6.75
N VAL A 204 -17.53 5.29 6.43
CA VAL A 204 -16.16 5.82 6.54
C VAL A 204 -15.67 5.83 7.99
N SER A 205 -16.50 6.28 8.93
CA SER A 205 -16.14 6.37 10.36
C SER A 205 -15.95 4.98 10.97
N GLU A 206 -16.79 4.00 10.62
CA GLU A 206 -16.61 2.61 11.05
C GLU A 206 -15.32 2.02 10.48
N SER A 207 -15.04 2.30 9.20
CA SER A 207 -13.83 1.84 8.52
C SER A 207 -12.55 2.40 9.15
N THR A 208 -12.52 3.70 9.47
CA THR A 208 -11.38 4.31 10.16
C THR A 208 -11.26 3.80 11.60
N GLY A 209 -12.38 3.60 12.29
CA GLY A 209 -12.42 3.00 13.63
C GLY A 209 -11.77 1.62 13.70
N VAL A 210 -12.01 0.75 12.70
CA VAL A 210 -11.36 -0.56 12.59
C VAL A 210 -9.84 -0.41 12.50
N ILE A 211 -9.35 0.51 11.65
CA ILE A 211 -7.90 0.74 11.49
C ILE A 211 -7.30 1.30 12.79
N LEU A 212 -7.91 2.30 13.40
CA LEU A 212 -7.42 2.91 14.64
C LEU A 212 -7.33 1.88 15.78
N ASN A 213 -8.34 1.03 15.91
CA ASN A 213 -8.32 -0.04 16.91
C ASN A 213 -7.16 -1.02 16.67
N TYR A 214 -6.90 -1.39 15.41
CA TYR A 214 -5.74 -2.20 15.05
C TYR A 214 -4.43 -1.52 15.46
N LEU A 215 -4.23 -0.25 15.08
CA LEU A 215 -3.01 0.52 15.39
C LEU A 215 -2.76 0.64 16.90
N LYS A 216 -3.81 0.82 17.70
CA LYS A 216 -3.73 0.83 19.16
C LYS A 216 -3.36 -0.55 19.71
N SER A 217 -4.00 -1.61 19.21
CA SER A 217 -3.74 -2.98 19.67
C SER A 217 -2.30 -3.43 19.39
N ASP A 218 -1.75 -3.00 18.26
CA ASP A 218 -0.38 -3.32 17.83
C ASP A 218 0.67 -2.34 18.39
N LYS A 219 0.23 -1.40 19.25
CA LYS A 219 1.08 -0.39 19.90
C LYS A 219 1.86 0.47 18.90
N VAL A 220 1.24 0.75 17.74
CA VAL A 220 1.75 1.73 16.78
C VAL A 220 1.53 3.14 17.32
N ILE A 221 0.33 3.38 17.87
CA ILE A 221 -0.07 4.64 18.51
C ILE A 221 -0.52 4.38 19.95
N SER A 222 -0.53 5.42 20.78
CA SER A 222 -1.02 5.35 22.16
C SER A 222 -2.53 5.04 22.22
N SER A 223 -2.95 4.44 23.35
CA SER A 223 -4.35 4.06 23.63
C SER A 223 -5.28 5.26 23.73
#